data_AF-A0A7K4GNT3-F1
#
_entry.id   AF-A0A7K4GNT3-F1
#
_cell.length_a   1.000
_cell.length_b   1.000
_cell.length_c   1.000
_cell.angle_alpha   90.00
_cell.angle_beta   90.00
_cell.angle_gamma   90.00
#
_symmetry.space_group_name_H-M   'P 1'
#
loop_
_entity.id
_entity.type
_entity.pdbx_description
1 polymer ?
#
loop_
_entity_poly.entity_id
_entity_poly.type
_entity_poly.pdbx_seq_one_letter_code
_entity_poly.pdbx_strand_id
1 'polypeptide(L)'
;MTFNNNFVVYKQKKELLKELSIYQSLVLKKIDIEDFKSALSKIDSALTLIDEFQSSFDLKTELEEFNGIRQKVQIEFDNRRNIYLRRYNNLLKETLTEKNLEAFLKLLAMLKNEVDDNLNKYNLHELQDNIITYFTLIKKIYTILSSYKVLNYNDSSVKILEFVKEFKVKNYPNLKGLLSNIYQNLLLIQFNTMSENYDKLSLQEISEKLSIAPDRLEDIIDLIIDKQKSPIKKYTKYNNELTFNKYY
;
A
#
# COMPACT_ATOMS: atom_id res chain seq x y z
N MET A 1 -9.40 -48.92 -49.85
CA MET A 1 -9.79 -47.52 -49.55
C MET A 1 -9.11 -46.94 -48.30
N THR A 2 -8.13 -47.62 -47.68
CA THR A 2 -7.46 -47.20 -46.43
C THR A 2 -6.32 -46.18 -46.59
N PHE A 3 -5.64 -46.16 -47.74
CA PHE A 3 -4.53 -45.22 -48.01
C PHE A 3 -4.96 -43.75 -48.04
N ASN A 4 -6.16 -43.46 -48.55
CA ASN A 4 -6.65 -42.09 -48.68
C ASN A 4 -6.98 -41.47 -47.32
N ASN A 5 -7.48 -42.27 -46.38
CA ASN A 5 -7.82 -41.81 -45.03
C ASN A 5 -6.57 -41.50 -44.20
N ASN A 6 -5.55 -42.37 -44.26
CA ASN A 6 -4.28 -42.13 -43.56
C ASN A 6 -3.58 -40.87 -44.10
N PHE A 7 -3.57 -40.65 -45.42
CA PHE A 7 -2.97 -39.47 -46.02
C PHE A 7 -3.63 -38.16 -45.56
N VAL A 8 -4.97 -38.13 -45.44
CA VAL A 8 -5.72 -36.97 -44.94
C VAL A 8 -5.39 -36.70 -43.47
N VAL A 9 -5.36 -37.74 -42.62
CA VAL A 9 -5.00 -37.63 -41.20
C VAL A 9 -3.56 -37.13 -41.01
N TYR A 10 -2.60 -37.63 -41.80
CA TYR A 10 -1.22 -37.13 -41.78
C TYR A 10 -1.11 -35.66 -42.21
N LYS A 11 -1.88 -35.25 -43.23
CA LYS A 11 -1.91 -33.86 -43.69
C LYS A 11 -2.45 -32.93 -42.60
N GLN A 12 -3.53 -33.33 -41.93
CA GLN A 12 -4.12 -32.59 -40.82
C GLN A 12 -3.16 -32.45 -39.63
N LYS A 13 -2.48 -33.53 -39.21
CA LYS A 13 -1.44 -33.44 -38.17
C LYS A 13 -0.32 -32.47 -38.55
N LYS A 14 0.13 -32.50 -39.80
CA LYS A 14 1.19 -31.61 -40.29
C LYS A 14 0.76 -30.15 -40.31
N GLU A 15 -0.50 -29.87 -40.64
CA GLU A 15 -1.06 -28.50 -40.60
C GLU A 15 -1.16 -27.99 -39.15
N LEU A 16 -1.64 -28.82 -38.23
CA LEU A 16 -1.69 -28.52 -36.80
C LEU A 16 -0.30 -28.19 -36.22
N LEU A 17 0.70 -29.03 -36.50
CA LEU A 17 2.06 -28.78 -36.03
C LEU A 17 2.65 -27.47 -36.60
N LYS A 18 2.33 -27.13 -37.84
CA LYS A 18 2.70 -25.83 -38.41
C LYS A 18 2.03 -24.68 -37.67
N GLU A 19 0.75 -24.80 -37.36
CA GLU A 19 0.02 -23.77 -36.62
C GLU A 19 0.61 -23.55 -35.22
N LEU A 20 0.89 -24.63 -34.49
CA LEU A 20 1.57 -24.57 -33.20
C LEU A 20 2.96 -23.92 -33.30
N SER A 21 3.72 -24.20 -34.36
CA SER A 21 5.01 -23.52 -34.59
C SER A 21 4.87 -22.01 -34.84
N ILE A 22 3.77 -21.58 -35.46
CA ILE A 22 3.46 -20.15 -35.64
C ILE A 22 3.15 -19.52 -34.28
N TYR A 23 2.34 -20.17 -33.45
CA TYR A 23 2.08 -19.71 -32.08
C TYR A 23 3.38 -19.56 -31.29
N GLN A 24 4.26 -20.56 -31.33
CA GLN A 24 5.55 -20.50 -30.65
C GLN A 24 6.40 -19.31 -31.13
N SER A 25 6.50 -19.09 -32.44
CA SER A 25 7.22 -17.94 -33.00
C SER A 25 6.63 -16.59 -32.53
N LEU A 26 5.30 -16.49 -32.48
CA LEU A 26 4.63 -15.28 -31.98
C LEU A 26 4.92 -15.07 -30.49
N VAL A 27 4.86 -16.13 -29.68
CA VAL A 27 5.16 -16.07 -28.25
C VAL A 27 6.59 -15.59 -28.01
N LEU A 28 7.57 -16.15 -28.70
CA LEU A 28 8.97 -15.73 -28.57
C LEU A 28 9.15 -14.25 -28.92
N LYS A 29 8.57 -13.79 -30.04
CA LYS A 29 8.59 -12.36 -30.41
C LYS A 29 7.98 -11.45 -29.34
N LYS A 30 6.93 -11.92 -28.66
CA LYS A 30 6.28 -11.17 -27.58
C LYS A 30 7.12 -11.12 -26.31
N ILE A 31 7.83 -12.21 -26.00
CA ILE A 31 8.79 -12.26 -24.90
C ILE A 31 9.95 -11.27 -25.15
N ASP A 32 10.47 -11.22 -26.39
CA ASP A 32 11.59 -10.35 -26.75
C ASP A 32 11.29 -8.86 -26.54
N ILE A 33 10.03 -8.44 -26.73
CA ILE A 33 9.57 -7.06 -26.48
C ILE A 33 8.96 -6.87 -25.07
N GLU A 34 9.12 -7.85 -24.19
CA GLU A 34 8.57 -7.88 -22.83
C GLU A 34 7.02 -7.71 -22.76
N ASP A 35 6.30 -8.09 -23.81
CA ASP A 35 4.83 -8.13 -23.84
C ASP A 35 4.34 -9.49 -23.33
N PHE A 36 4.64 -9.75 -22.05
CA PHE A 36 4.35 -11.03 -21.40
C PHE A 36 2.85 -11.34 -21.34
N LYS A 37 1.99 -10.33 -21.22
CA LYS A 37 0.53 -10.52 -21.21
C LYS A 37 0.05 -11.06 -22.56
N SER A 38 0.53 -10.48 -23.67
CA SER A 38 0.19 -11.01 -24.99
C SER A 38 0.81 -12.39 -25.21
N ALA A 39 2.05 -12.62 -24.75
CA ALA A 39 2.70 -13.92 -24.81
C ALA A 39 1.86 -15.01 -24.10
N LEU A 40 1.43 -14.76 -22.86
CA LEU A 40 0.58 -15.68 -22.08
C LEU A 40 -0.74 -15.97 -22.81
N SER A 41 -1.40 -14.94 -23.33
CA SER A 41 -2.64 -15.13 -24.11
C SER A 41 -2.43 -16.01 -25.35
N LYS A 42 -1.29 -15.87 -26.04
CA LYS A 42 -0.97 -16.71 -27.21
C LYS A 42 -0.61 -18.14 -26.81
N ILE A 43 0.04 -18.34 -25.67
CA ILE A 43 0.29 -19.67 -25.10
C ILE A 43 -1.05 -20.33 -24.74
N ASP A 44 -1.95 -19.61 -24.09
CA ASP A 44 -3.28 -20.13 -23.74
C ASP A 44 -4.07 -20.54 -25.00
N SER A 45 -4.02 -19.75 -26.07
CA SER A 45 -4.63 -20.14 -27.36
C SER A 45 -4.03 -21.43 -27.95
N ALA A 46 -2.70 -21.58 -27.88
CA ALA A 46 -2.03 -22.79 -28.36
C ALA A 46 -2.36 -24.01 -27.50
N LEU A 47 -2.45 -23.85 -26.18
CA LEU A 47 -2.85 -24.92 -25.26
C LEU A 47 -4.29 -25.37 -25.51
N THR A 48 -5.22 -24.44 -25.79
CA THR A 48 -6.58 -24.78 -26.21
C THR A 48 -6.59 -25.60 -27.49
N LEU A 49 -5.80 -25.18 -28.49
CA LEU A 49 -5.69 -25.91 -29.75
C LEU A 49 -5.13 -27.33 -29.55
N ILE A 50 -4.15 -27.50 -28.66
CA ILE A 50 -3.63 -28.83 -28.31
C ILE A 50 -4.73 -29.69 -27.68
N ASP A 51 -5.47 -29.14 -26.71
CA ASP A 51 -6.54 -29.87 -26.01
C ASP A 51 -7.66 -30.33 -26.96
N GLU A 52 -8.06 -29.48 -27.91
CA GLU A 52 -9.06 -29.80 -28.94
C GLU A 52 -8.65 -31.00 -29.82
N PHE A 53 -7.36 -31.15 -30.11
CA PHE A 53 -6.84 -32.17 -31.02
C PHE A 53 -6.14 -33.35 -30.33
N GLN A 54 -5.99 -33.32 -28.99
CA GLN A 54 -5.30 -34.34 -28.20
C GLN A 54 -5.93 -35.74 -28.33
N SER A 55 -7.26 -35.80 -28.52
CA SER A 55 -7.99 -37.05 -28.73
C SER A 55 -7.68 -37.71 -30.08
N SER A 56 -7.23 -36.92 -31.06
CA SER A 56 -7.00 -37.33 -32.44
C SER A 56 -5.52 -37.56 -32.74
N PHE A 57 -4.63 -36.85 -32.06
CA PHE A 57 -3.18 -36.90 -32.27
C PHE A 57 -2.42 -36.94 -30.95
N ASP A 58 -1.33 -37.72 -30.89
CA ASP A 58 -0.37 -37.62 -29.79
C ASP A 58 0.45 -36.31 -29.93
N LEU A 59 0.18 -35.37 -29.03
CA LEU A 59 0.76 -34.02 -28.94
C LEU A 59 1.40 -33.75 -27.56
N LYS A 60 1.81 -34.80 -26.84
CA LYS A 60 2.41 -34.67 -25.50
C LYS A 60 3.63 -33.75 -25.48
N THR A 61 4.49 -33.86 -26.49
CA THR A 61 5.71 -33.04 -26.60
C THR A 61 5.38 -31.56 -26.70
N GLU A 62 4.43 -31.20 -27.56
CA GLU A 62 3.99 -29.81 -27.77
C GLU A 62 3.31 -29.27 -26.52
N LEU A 63 2.51 -30.10 -25.83
CA LEU A 63 1.89 -29.74 -24.55
C LEU A 63 2.94 -29.41 -23.48
N GLU A 64 3.96 -30.25 -23.34
CA GLU A 64 5.07 -30.02 -22.40
C GLU A 64 5.85 -28.76 -22.76
N GLU A 65 6.11 -28.53 -24.04
CA GLU A 65 6.81 -27.35 -24.53
C GLU A 65 6.06 -26.05 -24.21
N PHE A 66 4.76 -25.95 -24.57
CA PHE A 66 3.96 -24.77 -24.29
C PHE A 66 3.78 -24.53 -22.78
N ASN A 67 3.61 -25.58 -21.99
CA ASN A 67 3.57 -25.44 -20.52
C ASN A 67 4.90 -24.96 -19.95
N GLY A 68 6.02 -25.46 -20.46
CA GLY A 68 7.36 -25.00 -20.07
C GLY A 68 7.60 -23.53 -20.42
N ILE A 69 7.14 -23.09 -21.59
CA ILE A 69 7.19 -21.67 -21.98
C ILE A 69 6.27 -20.85 -21.07
N ARG A 70 5.04 -21.30 -20.80
CA ARG A 70 4.08 -20.62 -19.93
C ARG A 70 4.67 -20.32 -18.56
N GLN A 71 5.27 -21.32 -17.92
CA GLN A 71 5.86 -21.17 -16.60
C GLN A 71 7.00 -20.14 -16.61
N LYS A 72 7.89 -20.19 -17.61
CA LYS A 72 8.99 -19.21 -17.74
C LYS A 72 8.47 -17.79 -17.92
N VAL A 73 7.48 -17.60 -18.79
CA VAL A 73 6.86 -16.28 -19.04
C VAL A 73 6.16 -15.77 -17.79
N GLN A 74 5.44 -16.64 -17.07
CA GLN A 74 4.74 -16.28 -15.84
C GLN A 74 5.73 -15.84 -14.75
N ILE A 75 6.82 -16.57 -14.56
CA ILE A 75 7.88 -16.23 -13.59
C ILE A 75 8.47 -14.85 -13.91
N GLU A 76 8.81 -14.59 -15.17
CA GLU A 76 9.38 -13.30 -15.55
C GLU A 76 8.37 -12.16 -15.38
N PHE A 77 7.12 -12.36 -15.79
CA PHE A 77 6.04 -11.40 -15.58
C PHE A 77 5.86 -11.05 -14.09
N ASP A 78 5.78 -12.07 -13.23
CA ASP A 78 5.62 -11.91 -11.80
C ASP A 78 6.85 -11.24 -11.17
N ASN A 79 8.06 -11.57 -11.63
CA ASN A 79 9.28 -10.91 -11.19
C ASN A 79 9.26 -9.41 -11.49
N ARG A 80 8.87 -9.02 -12.72
CA ARG A 80 8.75 -7.59 -13.08
C ARG A 80 7.68 -6.88 -12.27
N ARG A 81 6.49 -7.50 -12.13
CA ARG A 81 5.42 -6.97 -11.27
C ARG A 81 5.87 -6.79 -9.81
N ASN A 82 6.60 -7.76 -9.27
CA ASN A 82 7.09 -7.77 -7.90
C ASN A 82 8.09 -6.66 -7.59
N ILE A 83 8.82 -6.13 -8.57
CA ILE A 83 9.71 -4.98 -8.36
C ILE A 83 8.91 -3.76 -7.86
N TYR A 84 7.79 -3.44 -8.52
CA TYR A 84 6.94 -2.31 -8.15
C TYR A 84 6.26 -2.52 -6.79
N LEU A 85 5.73 -3.72 -6.56
CA LEU A 85 5.11 -4.07 -5.28
C LEU A 85 6.11 -3.98 -4.12
N ARG A 86 7.34 -4.45 -4.30
CA ARG A 86 8.40 -4.34 -3.29
C ARG A 86 8.75 -2.88 -3.02
N ARG A 87 8.91 -2.05 -4.05
CA ARG A 87 9.16 -0.60 -3.89
C ARG A 87 8.05 0.07 -3.07
N TYR A 88 6.78 -0.18 -3.42
CA TYR A 88 5.65 0.36 -2.68
C TYR A 88 5.61 -0.11 -1.22
N ASN A 89 5.77 -1.42 -0.99
CA ASN A 89 5.78 -1.98 0.36
C ASN A 89 6.94 -1.47 1.21
N ASN A 90 8.09 -1.18 0.61
CA ASN A 90 9.22 -0.57 1.30
C ASN A 90 8.91 0.86 1.71
N LEU A 91 8.29 1.66 0.84
CA LEU A 91 7.79 3.00 1.19
C LEU A 91 6.83 2.93 2.38
N LEU A 92 5.89 1.97 2.39
CA LEU A 92 4.93 1.80 3.49
C LEU A 92 5.58 1.44 4.85
N LYS A 93 6.82 0.96 4.86
CA LYS A 93 7.58 0.64 6.07
C LYS A 93 8.42 1.81 6.59
N GLU A 94 8.57 2.88 5.81
CA GLU A 94 9.35 4.04 6.26
C GLU A 94 8.69 4.72 7.46
N THR A 95 9.51 5.17 8.41
CA THR A 95 9.03 5.98 9.53
C THR A 95 8.74 7.41 9.04
N LEU A 96 7.47 7.76 8.95
CA LEU A 96 7.04 9.07 8.51
C LEU A 96 7.03 10.10 9.65
N THR A 97 7.49 11.29 9.31
CA THR A 97 7.55 12.48 10.16
C THR A 97 7.17 13.70 9.32
N GLU A 98 6.82 14.81 9.96
CA GLU A 98 6.55 16.06 9.24
C GLU A 98 7.74 16.53 8.39
N LYS A 99 8.97 16.23 8.83
CA LYS A 99 10.22 16.67 8.18
C LYS A 99 10.55 15.89 6.91
N ASN A 100 10.24 14.59 6.86
CA ASN A 100 10.56 13.74 5.71
C ASN A 100 9.37 13.51 4.78
N LEU A 101 8.18 14.01 5.11
CA LEU A 101 6.96 13.81 4.35
C LEU A 101 7.08 14.28 2.88
N GLU A 102 7.73 15.42 2.64
CA GLU A 102 7.92 15.92 1.28
C GLU A 102 8.84 15.00 0.44
N ALA A 103 9.95 14.55 1.02
CA ALA A 103 10.87 13.63 0.37
C ALA A 103 10.19 12.29 0.05
N PHE A 104 9.43 11.76 1.01
CA PHE A 104 8.61 10.57 0.81
C PHE A 104 7.63 10.72 -0.36
N LEU A 105 6.96 11.87 -0.46
CA LEU A 105 5.99 12.10 -1.54
C LEU A 105 6.62 12.19 -2.91
N LYS A 106 7.84 12.72 -3.01
CA LYS A 106 8.62 12.68 -4.26
C LYS A 106 8.88 11.24 -4.68
N LEU A 107 9.29 10.37 -3.75
CA LEU A 107 9.51 8.95 -4.04
C LEU A 107 8.22 8.23 -4.44
N LEU A 108 7.12 8.48 -3.73
CA LEU A 108 5.83 7.90 -4.08
C LEU A 108 5.32 8.39 -5.45
N ALA A 109 5.55 9.65 -5.79
CA ALA A 109 5.17 10.23 -7.08
C ALA A 109 6.01 9.64 -8.22
N MET A 110 7.32 9.47 -8.02
CA MET A 110 8.19 8.76 -8.96
C MET A 110 7.68 7.34 -9.21
N LEU A 111 7.39 6.58 -8.15
CA LEU A 111 6.84 5.24 -8.27
C LEU A 111 5.48 5.24 -8.99
N LYS A 112 4.61 6.22 -8.70
CA LYS A 112 3.32 6.35 -9.39
C LYS A 112 3.51 6.50 -10.90
N ASN A 113 4.41 7.38 -11.34
CA ASN A 113 4.67 7.59 -12.76
C ASN A 113 5.20 6.31 -13.41
N GLU A 114 6.16 5.63 -12.77
CA GLU A 114 6.68 4.35 -13.26
C GLU A 114 5.59 3.28 -13.37
N VAL A 115 4.64 3.25 -12.42
CA VAL A 115 3.49 2.33 -12.42
C VAL A 115 2.51 2.67 -13.54
N ASP A 116 2.20 3.96 -13.73
CA ASP A 116 1.29 4.43 -14.78
C ASP A 116 1.83 4.08 -16.18
N ASP A 117 3.14 4.30 -16.41
CA ASP A 117 3.81 4.00 -17.68
C ASP A 117 3.80 2.50 -18.01
N ASN A 118 3.75 1.65 -16.98
CA ASN A 118 3.81 0.18 -17.12
C ASN A 118 2.50 -0.53 -16.73
N LEU A 119 1.41 0.22 -16.59
CA LEU A 119 0.16 -0.22 -15.96
C LEU A 119 -0.40 -1.49 -16.59
N ASN A 120 -0.59 -1.46 -17.90
CA ASN A 120 -1.11 -2.57 -18.68
C ASN A 120 -0.07 -3.67 -18.92
N LYS A 121 1.22 -3.29 -18.99
CA LYS A 121 2.34 -4.18 -19.30
C LYS A 121 2.55 -5.21 -18.19
N TYR A 122 2.43 -4.80 -16.93
CA TYR A 122 2.64 -5.67 -15.76
C TYR A 122 1.41 -5.84 -14.86
N ASN A 123 0.22 -5.49 -15.35
CA ASN A 123 -1.04 -5.59 -14.60
C ASN A 123 -0.96 -4.94 -13.21
N LEU A 124 -0.69 -3.63 -13.19
CA LEU A 124 -0.43 -2.85 -11.98
C LEU A 124 -1.64 -2.03 -11.49
N HIS A 125 -2.85 -2.26 -12.01
CA HIS A 125 -4.06 -1.49 -11.66
C HIS A 125 -4.33 -1.42 -10.15
N GLU A 126 -4.26 -2.55 -9.46
CA GLU A 126 -4.45 -2.60 -8.01
C GLU A 126 -3.40 -1.76 -7.26
N LEU A 127 -2.14 -1.81 -7.72
CA LEU A 127 -1.07 -1.01 -7.13
C LEU A 127 -1.29 0.49 -7.37
N GLN A 128 -1.72 0.86 -8.58
CA GLN A 128 -2.08 2.23 -8.93
C GLN A 128 -3.19 2.76 -8.01
N ASP A 129 -4.27 1.99 -7.81
CA ASP A 129 -5.38 2.36 -6.94
C ASP A 129 -4.94 2.55 -5.49
N ASN A 130 -4.03 1.69 -5.02
CA ASN A 130 -3.44 1.79 -3.69
C ASN A 130 -2.58 3.05 -3.54
N ILE A 131 -1.77 3.40 -4.54
CA ILE A 131 -0.97 4.63 -4.56
C ILE A 131 -1.89 5.87 -4.58
N ILE A 132 -2.94 5.88 -5.40
CA ILE A 132 -3.91 6.99 -5.49
C ILE A 132 -4.65 7.18 -4.17
N THR A 133 -5.11 6.08 -3.56
CA THR A 133 -5.69 6.09 -2.22
C THR A 133 -4.72 6.75 -1.23
N TYR A 134 -3.46 6.33 -1.25
CA TYR A 134 -2.45 6.83 -0.33
C TYR A 134 -2.26 8.35 -0.47
N PHE A 135 -2.18 8.87 -1.71
CA PHE A 135 -2.13 10.32 -1.95
C PHE A 135 -3.34 11.05 -1.39
N THR A 136 -4.54 10.48 -1.50
CA THR A 136 -5.75 11.06 -0.94
C THR A 136 -5.66 11.18 0.59
N LEU A 137 -5.13 10.15 1.26
CA LEU A 137 -4.93 10.17 2.71
C LEU A 137 -3.89 11.19 3.14
N ILE A 138 -2.78 11.31 2.40
CA ILE A 138 -1.74 12.32 2.66
C ILE A 138 -2.32 13.74 2.56
N LYS A 139 -3.16 14.02 1.57
CA LYS A 139 -3.80 15.34 1.43
C LYS A 139 -4.59 15.72 2.69
N LYS A 140 -5.33 14.76 3.27
CA LYS A 140 -6.04 14.98 4.54
C LYS A 140 -5.08 15.23 5.70
N ILE A 141 -3.94 14.51 5.76
CA ILE A 141 -2.89 14.77 6.76
C ILE A 141 -2.33 16.20 6.62
N TYR A 142 -2.11 16.70 5.40
CA TYR A 142 -1.71 18.10 5.23
C TYR A 142 -2.77 19.10 5.70
N THR A 143 -4.06 18.78 5.53
CA THR A 143 -5.15 19.60 6.10
C THR A 143 -5.09 19.63 7.63
N ILE A 144 -4.81 18.49 8.26
CA ILE A 144 -4.60 18.39 9.72
C ILE A 144 -3.38 19.22 10.13
N LEU A 145 -2.23 19.04 9.46
CA LEU A 145 -1.00 19.79 9.73
C LEU A 145 -1.17 21.30 9.54
N SER A 146 -1.99 21.72 8.59
CA SER A 146 -2.31 23.13 8.39
C SER A 146 -3.10 23.71 9.57
N SER A 147 -4.13 23.01 10.04
CA SER A 147 -4.87 23.40 11.26
C SER A 147 -4.00 23.39 12.51
N TYR A 148 -3.09 22.43 12.60
CA TYR A 148 -2.10 22.32 13.67
C TYR A 148 -1.16 23.53 13.73
N LYS A 149 -0.69 24.03 12.58
CA LYS A 149 0.20 25.22 12.51
C LYS A 149 -0.46 26.50 13.03
N VAL A 150 -1.78 26.60 12.98
CA VAL A 150 -2.54 27.75 13.50
C VAL A 150 -2.91 27.55 14.99
N LEU A 151 -2.42 26.47 15.63
CA LEU A 151 -2.63 26.14 17.05
C LEU A 151 -4.11 26.02 17.46
N ASN A 152 -5.02 25.78 16.51
CA ASN A 152 -6.42 25.50 16.82
C ASN A 152 -6.58 24.02 17.19
N TYR A 153 -6.49 23.74 18.50
CA TYR A 153 -6.57 22.38 19.03
C TYR A 153 -7.89 21.69 18.68
N ASN A 154 -9.02 22.37 18.88
CA ASN A 154 -10.34 21.77 18.66
C ASN A 154 -10.52 21.36 17.20
N ASP A 155 -10.21 22.24 16.25
CA ASP A 155 -10.28 21.91 14.82
C ASP A 155 -9.34 20.76 14.45
N SER A 156 -8.12 20.78 14.97
CA SER A 156 -7.10 19.76 14.66
C SER A 156 -7.48 18.40 15.23
N SER A 157 -7.97 18.37 16.47
CA SER A 157 -8.42 17.17 17.17
C SER A 157 -9.63 16.54 16.47
N VAL A 158 -10.64 17.33 16.10
CA VAL A 158 -11.82 16.85 15.36
C VAL A 158 -11.40 16.22 14.04
N LYS A 159 -10.56 16.92 13.24
CA LYS A 159 -10.08 16.40 11.95
C LYS A 159 -9.26 15.11 12.10
N ILE A 160 -8.44 15.01 13.14
CA ILE A 160 -7.68 13.78 13.45
C ILE A 160 -8.65 12.64 13.75
N LEU A 161 -9.65 12.85 14.61
CA LEU A 161 -10.61 11.81 15.01
C LEU A 161 -11.48 11.35 13.83
N GLU A 162 -11.92 12.27 12.98
CA GLU A 162 -12.63 11.95 11.73
C GLU A 162 -11.74 11.12 10.81
N PHE A 163 -10.49 11.54 10.61
CA PHE A 163 -9.54 10.81 9.79
C PHE A 163 -9.26 9.40 10.34
N VAL A 164 -9.13 9.22 11.66
CA VAL A 164 -8.97 7.89 12.28
C VAL A 164 -10.16 6.98 11.98
N LYS A 165 -11.40 7.49 12.03
CA LYS A 165 -12.60 6.70 11.73
C LYS A 165 -12.60 6.17 10.31
N GLU A 166 -12.24 7.02 9.34
CA GLU A 166 -12.12 6.63 7.93
C GLU A 166 -10.94 5.67 7.69
N PHE A 167 -9.84 5.89 8.39
CA PHE A 167 -8.58 5.17 8.22
C PHE A 167 -8.64 3.72 8.73
N LYS A 168 -9.56 3.39 9.65
CA LYS A 168 -9.72 2.03 10.20
C LYS A 168 -9.93 0.92 9.16
N VAL A 169 -10.34 1.28 7.94
CA VAL A 169 -10.59 0.32 6.85
C VAL A 169 -9.33 -0.06 6.09
N LYS A 170 -8.23 0.72 6.16
CA LYS A 170 -7.01 0.51 5.37
C LYS A 170 -5.77 0.43 6.25
N ASN A 171 -4.90 -0.57 6.01
CA ASN A 171 -3.71 -0.80 6.81
C ASN A 171 -2.48 -0.05 6.24
N TYR A 172 -2.26 1.20 6.66
CA TYR A 172 -1.05 1.97 6.34
C TYR A 172 -0.24 2.29 7.62
N PRO A 173 0.69 1.41 8.05
CA PRO A 173 1.32 1.51 9.36
C PRO A 173 2.13 2.81 9.54
N ASN A 174 2.83 3.27 8.50
CA ASN A 174 3.60 4.51 8.54
C ASN A 174 2.72 5.76 8.71
N LEU A 175 1.57 5.84 8.04
CA LEU A 175 0.59 6.92 8.22
C LEU A 175 -0.01 6.91 9.62
N LYS A 176 -0.30 5.72 10.18
CA LYS A 176 -0.76 5.57 11.56
C LYS A 176 0.27 6.13 12.55
N GLY A 177 1.55 5.83 12.33
CA GLY A 177 2.67 6.36 13.10
C GLY A 177 2.74 7.89 13.02
N LEU A 178 2.71 8.44 11.80
CA LEU A 178 2.72 9.89 11.59
C LEU A 178 1.54 10.59 12.31
N LEU A 179 0.32 10.08 12.14
CA LEU A 179 -0.87 10.63 12.77
C LEU A 179 -0.79 10.60 14.29
N SER A 180 -0.30 9.49 14.85
CA SER A 180 -0.11 9.35 16.30
C SER A 180 0.89 10.38 16.82
N ASN A 181 2.00 10.59 16.10
CA ASN A 181 3.01 11.60 16.45
C ASN A 181 2.43 13.02 16.39
N ILE A 182 1.66 13.34 15.34
CA ILE A 182 0.98 14.65 15.22
C ILE A 182 0.04 14.88 16.40
N TYR A 183 -0.78 13.89 16.75
CA TYR A 183 -1.73 14.00 17.86
C TYR A 183 -1.02 14.15 19.21
N GLN A 184 0.04 13.38 19.46
CA GLN A 184 0.85 13.50 20.67
C GLN A 184 1.53 14.86 20.80
N ASN A 185 2.04 15.42 19.70
CA ASN A 185 2.63 16.76 19.71
C ASN A 185 1.57 17.83 19.98
N LEU A 186 0.38 17.68 19.40
CA LEU A 186 -0.75 18.58 19.65
C LEU A 186 -1.15 18.59 21.12
N LEU A 187 -1.25 17.41 21.74
CA LEU A 187 -1.52 17.28 23.17
C LEU A 187 -0.41 17.91 24.00
N LEU A 188 0.85 17.62 23.70
CA LEU A 188 1.99 18.19 24.43
C LEU A 188 1.97 19.72 24.42
N ILE A 189 1.65 20.34 23.29
CA ILE A 189 1.50 21.80 23.19
C ILE A 189 0.38 22.28 24.14
N GLN A 190 -0.77 21.63 24.16
CA GLN A 190 -1.86 22.02 25.07
C GLN A 190 -1.48 21.87 26.54
N PHE A 191 -0.79 20.78 26.91
CA PHE A 191 -0.30 20.60 28.27
C PHE A 191 0.73 21.67 28.65
N ASN A 192 1.60 22.11 27.71
CA ASN A 192 2.50 23.24 27.94
C ASN A 192 1.71 24.54 28.18
N THR A 193 0.73 24.85 27.33
CA THR A 193 -0.13 26.03 27.52
C THR A 193 -0.90 25.98 28.84
N MET A 194 -1.34 24.80 29.27
CA MET A 194 -1.96 24.64 30.60
C MET A 194 -0.94 24.87 31.72
N SER A 195 0.30 24.38 31.58
CA SER A 195 1.34 24.57 32.59
C SER A 195 1.74 26.03 32.82
N GLU A 196 1.61 26.86 31.79
CA GLU A 196 1.86 28.31 31.88
C GLU A 196 0.75 29.03 32.66
N ASN A 197 -0.49 28.51 32.59
CA ASN A 197 -1.67 29.18 33.15
C ASN A 197 -2.15 28.59 34.49
N TYR A 198 -1.76 27.36 34.81
CA TYR A 198 -2.30 26.62 35.94
C TYR A 198 -1.20 25.85 36.70
N ASP A 199 -1.21 25.97 38.02
CA ASP A 199 -0.31 25.21 38.89
C ASP A 199 -0.77 23.75 39.01
N LYS A 200 -2.09 23.57 39.05
CA LYS A 200 -2.77 22.27 39.13
C LYS A 200 -4.10 22.30 38.38
N LEU A 201 -4.50 21.16 37.84
CA LEU A 201 -5.83 20.91 37.30
C LEU A 201 -6.27 19.50 37.67
N SER A 202 -7.57 19.31 37.89
CA SER A 202 -8.17 17.99 37.99
C SER A 202 -8.26 17.32 36.61
N LEU A 203 -8.29 15.99 36.60
CA LEU A 203 -8.48 15.17 35.40
C LEU A 203 -9.77 15.55 34.65
N GLN A 204 -10.82 15.92 35.40
CA GLN A 204 -12.09 16.33 34.82
C GLN A 204 -12.00 17.69 34.12
N GLU A 205 -11.32 18.68 34.71
CA GLU A 205 -11.09 19.97 34.04
C GLU A 205 -10.24 19.81 32.77
N ILE A 206 -9.23 18.94 32.79
CA ILE A 206 -8.41 18.64 31.61
C ILE A 206 -9.25 17.89 30.55
N SER A 207 -10.06 16.92 30.97
CA SER A 207 -10.98 16.17 30.10
C SER A 207 -11.92 17.10 29.35
N GLU A 208 -12.53 18.07 30.04
CA GLU A 208 -13.41 19.07 29.46
C GLU A 208 -12.67 19.98 28.48
N LYS A 209 -11.50 20.52 28.88
CA LYS A 209 -10.67 21.39 28.03
C LYS A 209 -10.18 20.69 26.76
N LEU A 210 -9.85 19.40 26.84
CA LEU A 210 -9.34 18.64 25.71
C LEU A 210 -10.43 17.90 24.92
N SER A 211 -11.67 17.85 25.43
CA SER A 211 -12.75 17.00 24.93
C SER A 211 -12.34 15.52 24.78
N ILE A 212 -11.59 15.02 25.77
CA ILE A 212 -11.10 13.64 25.84
C ILE A 212 -11.71 12.97 27.05
N ALA A 213 -12.23 11.76 26.89
CA ALA A 213 -12.81 11.01 28.01
C ALA A 213 -11.73 10.72 29.09
N PRO A 214 -12.06 10.84 30.40
CA PRO A 214 -11.08 10.75 31.49
C PRO A 214 -10.25 9.47 31.49
N ASP A 215 -10.85 8.33 31.11
CA ASP A 215 -10.21 7.02 30.99
C ASP A 215 -9.03 7.03 30.01
N ARG A 216 -9.19 7.70 28.86
CA ARG A 216 -8.13 7.83 27.85
C ARG A 216 -7.09 8.87 28.21
N LEU A 217 -7.45 9.80 29.08
CA LEU A 217 -6.57 10.89 29.48
C LEU A 217 -5.46 10.40 30.41
N GLU A 218 -5.73 9.40 31.26
CA GLU A 218 -4.71 8.77 32.10
C GLU A 218 -3.58 8.15 31.26
N ASP A 219 -3.92 7.38 30.22
CA ASP A 219 -2.93 6.80 29.31
C ASP A 219 -2.06 7.87 28.63
N ILE A 220 -2.67 9.01 28.28
CA ILE A 220 -1.98 10.15 27.66
C ILE A 220 -1.04 10.83 28.67
N ILE A 221 -1.48 10.98 29.92
CA ILE A 221 -0.67 11.59 30.99
C ILE A 221 0.56 10.74 31.26
N ASP A 222 0.40 9.42 31.39
CA ASP A 222 1.51 8.50 31.63
C ASP A 222 2.53 8.55 30.47
N LEU A 223 2.09 8.74 29.22
CA LEU A 223 2.99 8.95 28.08
C LEU A 223 3.72 10.30 28.06
N ILE A 224 3.14 11.34 28.66
CA ILE A 224 3.70 12.69 28.67
C ILE A 224 4.64 12.89 29.87
N ILE A 225 4.32 12.31 31.04
CA ILE A 225 5.09 12.51 32.28
C ILE A 225 6.52 11.97 32.17
N ASP A 226 6.73 10.89 31.41
CA ASP A 226 8.02 10.25 31.22
C ASP A 226 8.98 10.99 30.27
N LYS A 227 8.54 12.10 29.65
CA LYS A 227 9.37 12.87 28.71
C LYS A 227 10.36 13.79 29.45
N GLN A 228 11.59 13.90 28.95
CA GLN A 228 12.70 14.69 29.53
C GLN A 228 12.39 16.20 29.74
N LYS A 229 11.31 16.72 29.15
CA LYS A 229 10.81 18.09 29.32
C LYS A 229 9.29 18.10 29.49
N SER A 230 8.79 17.22 30.35
CA SER A 230 7.35 17.11 30.56
C SER A 230 6.78 18.38 31.21
N PRO A 231 5.68 18.96 30.68
CA PRO A 231 4.92 19.99 31.40
C PRO A 231 4.29 19.46 32.68
N ILE A 232 4.25 18.15 32.87
CA ILE A 232 3.61 17.48 34.01
C ILE A 232 4.69 17.18 35.05
N LYS A 233 4.52 17.74 36.25
CA LYS A 233 5.39 17.48 37.39
C LYS A 233 5.02 16.17 38.09
N LYS A 234 3.73 15.98 38.32
CA LYS A 234 3.18 14.83 39.06
C LYS A 234 1.71 14.66 38.73
N TYR A 235 1.28 13.41 38.60
CA TYR A 235 -0.13 13.04 38.61
C TYR A 235 -0.44 12.25 39.90
N THR A 236 -1.46 12.67 40.65
CA THR A 236 -1.88 12.06 41.91
C THR A 236 -3.18 11.27 41.70
N LYS A 237 -3.06 9.96 41.51
CA LYS A 237 -4.19 9.06 41.17
C LYS A 237 -5.32 9.05 42.21
N TYR A 238 -5.03 9.24 43.50
CA TYR A 238 -6.05 9.21 44.56
C TYR A 238 -7.09 10.34 44.46
N ASN A 239 -6.67 11.54 44.05
CA ASN A 239 -7.55 12.71 43.94
C ASN A 239 -7.72 13.21 42.51
N ASN A 240 -7.19 12.47 41.52
CA ASN A 240 -7.22 12.82 40.10
C ASN A 240 -6.69 14.24 39.81
N GLU A 241 -5.71 14.73 40.58
CA GLU A 241 -5.08 16.02 40.34
C GLU A 241 -3.74 15.87 39.62
N LEU A 242 -3.55 16.73 38.61
CA LEU A 242 -2.33 16.88 37.85
C LEU A 242 -1.65 18.19 38.24
N THR A 243 -0.37 18.11 38.64
CA THR A 243 0.47 19.26 38.97
C THR A 243 1.43 19.52 37.82
N PHE A 244 1.55 20.78 37.41
CA PHE A 244 2.40 21.17 36.29
C PHE A 244 3.79 21.64 36.72
N ASN A 245 4.76 21.52 35.82
CA ASN A 245 6.07 22.16 35.92
C ASN A 245 5.94 23.60 35.41
N LYS A 246 6.19 24.59 36.26
CA LYS A 246 6.37 25.97 35.80
C LYS A 246 7.74 26.11 35.15
N TYR A 247 7.77 26.12 33.83
CA TYR A 247 8.95 26.59 33.11
C TYR A 247 8.90 28.12 33.12
N TYR A 248 9.82 28.74 33.88
CA TYR A 248 10.09 30.17 33.83
C TYR A 248 10.93 30.52 32.60
#